data_AF-A0A1W6CSY7-F1
#
_entry.id   AF-A0A1W6CSY7-F1
#
_cell.length_a   1.000
_cell.length_b   1.000
_cell.length_c   1.000
_cell.angle_alpha   90.00
_cell.angle_beta   90.00
_cell.angle_gamma   90.00
#
_symmetry.space_group_name_H-M   'P 1'
#
loop_
_entity.id
_entity.type
_entity.pdbx_description
1 polymer ?
#
loop_
_entity_poly.entity_id
_entity_poly.type
_entity_poly.pdbx_seq_one_letter_code
_entity_poly.pdbx_strand_id
1 'polypeptide(L)'
;MAKVIAGNTQVGESSECVALVKHLAPEVGRAADWQEGPPIRDFGVPPLERGTPIATFKNGRYPNKSSGNHAAIFLEYGVHDGQRGIWVFDQSKNDPPQKTFKQFPGRAEHYSVIKRK
;
A
#
# COMPACT_ATOMS: atom_id res chain seq x y z
N MET A 1 19.78 -1.95 -3.12
CA MET A 1 18.49 -1.23 -3.14
C MET A 1 18.72 0.18 -3.68
N ALA A 2 18.76 0.37 -5.00
CA ALA A 2 18.93 1.67 -5.64
C ALA A 2 18.76 1.53 -7.16
N LYS A 3 17.53 1.34 -7.63
CA LYS A 3 17.19 1.62 -9.03
C LYS A 3 15.71 1.90 -9.08
N VAL A 4 15.34 2.99 -9.75
CA VAL A 4 13.98 3.50 -9.94
C VAL A 4 13.46 4.40 -8.80
N ILE A 5 14.23 5.45 -8.49
CA ILE A 5 13.66 6.79 -8.27
C ILE A 5 14.36 7.69 -9.29
N ALA A 6 14.04 7.50 -10.58
CA ALA A 6 14.60 8.28 -11.66
C ALA A 6 13.51 8.47 -12.73
N GLY A 7 12.80 9.59 -12.63
CA GLY A 7 11.70 9.97 -13.51
C GLY A 7 10.35 9.57 -12.95
N ASN A 8 9.41 10.53 -12.88
CA ASN A 8 8.02 10.41 -12.44
C ASN A 8 7.16 9.48 -13.32
N THR A 9 7.72 8.40 -13.84
CA THR A 9 7.07 7.45 -14.74
C THR A 9 6.41 6.36 -13.90
N GLN A 10 5.11 6.12 -14.12
CA GLN A 10 4.41 4.98 -13.53
C GLN A 10 5.16 3.67 -13.80
N VAL A 11 5.15 2.76 -12.83
CA VAL A 11 5.86 1.48 -12.92
C VAL A 11 4.91 0.28 -12.88
N GLY A 12 5.30 -0.81 -13.54
CA GLY A 12 4.58 -2.08 -13.58
C GLY A 12 3.62 -2.25 -14.77
N GLU A 13 2.92 -3.40 -14.82
CA GLU A 13 2.13 -3.86 -15.98
C GLU A 13 0.79 -3.13 -16.19
N SER A 14 0.35 -2.30 -15.24
CA SER A 14 -0.90 -1.53 -15.32
C SER A 14 -0.85 -0.24 -14.51
N SER A 15 -1.75 0.71 -14.81
CA SER A 15 -1.84 2.03 -14.16
C SER A 15 -2.48 2.01 -12.76
N GLU A 16 -2.39 0.91 -12.03
CA GLU A 16 -3.05 0.78 -10.73
C GLU A 16 -2.03 0.46 -9.65
N CYS A 17 -2.23 1.03 -8.47
CA CYS A 17 -1.46 0.88 -7.24
C CYS A 17 -0.86 -0.53 -6.97
N VAL A 18 -1.50 -1.59 -7.45
CA VAL A 18 -1.02 -3.00 -7.44
C VAL A 18 0.27 -3.19 -8.24
N ALA A 19 0.42 -2.55 -9.39
CA ALA A 19 1.56 -2.68 -10.28
C ALA A 19 2.85 -2.14 -9.64
N LEU A 20 2.75 -1.03 -8.89
CA LEU A 20 3.83 -0.50 -8.07
C LEU A 20 4.27 -1.51 -7.01
N VAL A 21 3.31 -2.05 -6.26
CA VAL A 21 3.62 -3.02 -5.19
C VAL A 21 4.29 -4.26 -5.77
N LYS A 22 3.79 -4.83 -6.87
CA LYS A 22 4.43 -5.98 -7.52
C LYS A 22 5.82 -5.68 -8.06
N HIS A 23 6.06 -4.45 -8.51
CA HIS A 23 7.37 -4.04 -9.02
C HIS A 23 8.40 -3.90 -7.88
N LEU A 24 7.99 -3.32 -6.75
CA LEU A 24 8.87 -3.06 -5.60
C LEU A 24 9.01 -4.27 -4.66
N ALA A 25 7.98 -5.12 -4.59
CA ALA A 25 7.90 -6.31 -3.76
C ALA A 25 7.46 -7.51 -4.63
N PRO A 26 8.28 -7.99 -5.57
CA PRO A 26 7.91 -9.06 -6.50
C PRO A 26 7.52 -10.37 -5.80
N GLU A 27 7.97 -10.59 -4.57
CA GLU A 27 7.63 -11.74 -3.73
C GLU A 27 6.13 -11.85 -3.42
N VAL A 28 5.37 -10.75 -3.48
CA VAL A 28 3.92 -10.76 -3.22
C VAL A 28 3.12 -11.43 -4.34
N GLY A 29 3.70 -11.59 -5.54
CA GLY A 29 3.07 -12.30 -6.65
C GLY A 29 1.77 -11.67 -7.16
N ARG A 30 0.82 -12.51 -7.62
CA ARG A 30 -0.43 -12.05 -8.23
C ARG A 30 -1.41 -11.56 -7.15
N ALA A 31 -2.06 -10.42 -7.37
CA ALA A 31 -3.02 -9.85 -6.41
C ALA A 31 -4.22 -10.75 -6.09
N ALA A 32 -4.58 -11.67 -7.00
CA ALA A 32 -5.61 -12.68 -6.75
C ALA A 32 -5.21 -13.69 -5.65
N ASP A 33 -3.91 -13.85 -5.40
CA ASP A 33 -3.35 -14.77 -4.40
C ASP A 33 -3.07 -14.07 -3.06
N TRP A 34 -3.27 -12.75 -2.98
CA TRP A 34 -3.04 -11.98 -1.76
C TRP A 34 -4.09 -12.31 -0.71
N GLN A 35 -3.59 -12.57 0.49
CA GLN A 35 -4.37 -12.81 1.68
C GLN A 35 -4.14 -11.70 2.70
N GLU A 36 -5.19 -11.43 3.46
CA GLU A 36 -5.14 -10.47 4.54
C GLU A 36 -4.19 -10.96 5.64
N GLY A 37 -3.11 -10.22 5.85
CA GLY A 37 -2.21 -10.38 6.99
C GLY A 37 -2.70 -9.63 8.23
N PRO A 38 -1.80 -9.40 9.20
CA PRO A 38 -2.10 -8.56 10.36
C PRO A 38 -2.67 -7.20 9.92
N PRO A 39 -3.83 -6.80 10.46
CA PRO A 39 -4.43 -5.51 10.15
C PRO A 39 -3.66 -4.38 10.82
N ILE A 40 -3.60 -3.23 10.15
CA ILE A 40 -3.10 -2.00 10.75
C ILE A 40 -4.26 -1.40 11.56
N ARG A 41 -4.19 -1.56 12.89
CA ARG A 41 -5.32 -1.26 13.78
C ARG A 41 -5.31 0.19 14.26
N ASP A 42 -4.14 0.75 14.48
CA ASP A 42 -3.96 2.11 14.98
C ASP A 42 -2.54 2.60 14.65
N PHE A 43 -2.24 3.83 15.03
CA PHE A 43 -0.93 4.43 14.96
C PHE A 43 0.11 3.62 15.75
N GLY A 44 1.10 3.08 15.04
CA GLY A 44 2.16 2.25 15.61
C GLY A 44 1.75 0.80 15.91
N VAL A 45 0.54 0.37 15.51
CA VAL A 45 0.02 -0.97 15.81
C VAL A 45 -0.46 -1.69 14.53
N PRO A 46 0.20 -2.78 14.10
CA PRO A 46 1.46 -3.32 14.61
C PRO A 46 2.66 -2.43 14.25
N PRO A 47 3.83 -2.60 14.88
CA PRO A 47 5.06 -2.00 14.36
C PRO A 47 5.35 -2.60 12.97
N LEU A 48 5.37 -1.74 11.95
CA LEU A 48 5.65 -2.12 10.57
C LEU A 48 6.99 -1.54 10.14
N GLU A 49 7.73 -2.32 9.35
CA GLU A 49 8.98 -1.88 8.75
C GLU A 49 8.71 -1.11 7.46
N ARG A 50 9.47 -0.04 7.24
CA ARG A 50 9.48 0.67 5.96
C ARG A 50 9.77 -0.30 4.81
N GLY A 51 8.96 -0.25 3.77
CA GLY A 51 9.03 -1.19 2.65
C GLY A 51 7.98 -2.30 2.71
N THR A 52 7.25 -2.45 3.83
CA THR A 52 6.23 -3.50 3.96
C THR A 52 5.10 -3.31 2.92
N PRO A 53 4.80 -4.31 2.08
CA PRO A 53 3.69 -4.25 1.15
C PRO A 53 2.35 -4.39 1.89
N ILE A 54 1.44 -3.44 1.67
CA ILE A 54 0.14 -3.36 2.33
C ILE A 54 -0.98 -3.16 1.30
N ALA A 55 -2.18 -3.64 1.62
CA ALA A 55 -3.35 -3.41 0.78
C ALA A 55 -4.62 -3.33 1.60
N THR A 56 -5.68 -2.79 0.99
CA THR A 56 -7.03 -2.88 1.53
C THR A 56 -7.61 -4.26 1.26
N PHE A 57 -8.13 -4.90 2.29
CA PHE A 57 -8.75 -6.21 2.19
C PHE A 57 -10.25 -6.14 2.48
N LYS A 58 -11.01 -7.07 1.90
CA LYS A 58 -12.40 -7.32 2.26
C LYS A 58 -12.60 -8.82 2.38
N ASN A 59 -13.09 -9.28 3.54
CA ASN A 59 -13.31 -10.70 3.83
C ASN A 59 -12.04 -11.55 3.60
N GLY A 60 -10.87 -11.07 4.04
CA GLY A 60 -9.61 -11.82 3.94
C GLY A 60 -8.92 -11.77 2.57
N ARG A 61 -9.50 -11.11 1.56
CA ARG A 61 -8.99 -11.10 0.17
C ARG A 61 -8.91 -9.70 -0.41
N TYR A 62 -7.98 -9.50 -1.33
CA TYR A 62 -7.94 -8.29 -2.14
C TYR A 62 -9.15 -8.28 -3.09
N PRO A 63 -10.02 -7.27 -3.05
CA PRO A 63 -11.33 -7.34 -3.71
C PRO A 63 -11.28 -7.10 -5.22
N ASN A 64 -10.13 -6.71 -5.77
CA ASN A 64 -9.88 -6.50 -7.21
C ASN A 64 -10.99 -5.70 -7.93
N LYS A 65 -11.48 -4.65 -7.28
CA LYS A 65 -12.52 -3.77 -7.83
C LYS A 65 -11.89 -2.72 -8.74
N SER A 66 -12.72 -2.09 -9.57
CA SER A 66 -12.34 -0.93 -10.39
C SER A 66 -12.15 0.34 -9.56
N SER A 67 -12.60 0.36 -8.30
CA SER A 67 -12.42 1.48 -7.38
C SER A 67 -12.56 1.06 -5.91
N GLY A 68 -12.02 1.90 -5.03
CA GLY A 68 -12.14 1.77 -3.58
C GLY A 68 -11.05 0.90 -2.93
N ASN A 69 -10.56 -0.12 -3.63
CA ASN A 69 -9.38 -0.89 -3.25
C ASN A 69 -8.08 -0.15 -3.53
N HIS A 70 -7.05 -0.47 -2.74
CA HIS A 70 -5.76 0.17 -2.85
C HIS A 70 -4.65 -0.75 -2.35
N ALA A 71 -3.47 -0.67 -2.96
CA ALA A 71 -2.25 -1.34 -2.53
C ALA A 71 -1.09 -0.33 -2.51
N ALA A 72 -0.24 -0.39 -1.50
CA ALA A 72 0.86 0.56 -1.37
C ALA A 72 2.05 -0.07 -0.65
N ILE A 73 3.18 0.62 -0.66
CA ILE A 73 4.32 0.29 0.19
C ILE A 73 4.26 1.18 1.44
N PHE A 74 4.24 0.57 2.61
CA PHE A 74 4.30 1.30 3.87
C PHE A 74 5.64 2.04 3.99
N LEU A 75 5.61 3.32 4.37
CA LEU A 75 6.81 4.11 4.63
C LEU A 75 7.06 4.29 6.12
N GLU A 76 6.09 4.84 6.83
CA GLU A 76 6.18 5.17 8.26
C GLU A 76 4.80 5.52 8.83
N TYR A 77 4.66 5.42 10.14
CA TYR A 77 3.60 6.09 10.88
C TYR A 77 3.94 7.58 10.99
N GLY A 78 2.98 8.48 10.81
CA GLY A 78 3.23 9.93 10.92
C GLY A 78 2.01 10.75 11.29
N VAL A 79 2.25 12.03 11.61
CA VAL A 79 1.20 13.03 11.83
C VAL A 79 1.24 14.02 10.66
N HIS A 80 0.07 14.33 10.11
CA HIS A 80 -0.12 15.34 9.08
C HIS A 80 -1.36 16.15 9.41
N ASP A 81 -1.24 17.48 9.41
CA ASP A 81 -2.32 18.42 9.74
C ASP A 81 -3.07 18.09 11.05
N GLY A 82 -2.30 17.68 12.08
CA GLY A 82 -2.84 17.31 13.39
C GLY A 82 -3.49 15.92 13.46
N GLN A 83 -3.51 15.17 12.36
CA GLN A 83 -4.07 13.83 12.29
C GLN A 83 -2.97 12.77 12.26
N ARG A 84 -3.16 11.69 13.03
CA ARG A 84 -2.28 10.51 13.01
C ARG A 84 -2.63 9.64 11.81
N GLY A 85 -1.66 8.92 11.28
CA GLY A 85 -1.87 8.09 10.09
C GLY A 85 -0.63 7.31 9.69
N ILE A 86 -0.65 6.84 8.46
CA ILE A 86 0.49 6.22 7.79
C ILE A 86 0.84 7.02 6.55
N TRP A 87 2.13 7.16 6.31
CA TRP A 87 2.65 7.55 5.02
C TRP A 87 2.92 6.30 4.20
N VAL A 88 2.49 6.32 2.95
CA VAL A 88 2.66 5.23 2.02
C VAL A 88 3.26 5.74 0.72
N PHE A 89 3.89 4.84 -0.02
CA PHE A 89 4.30 5.07 -1.40
C PHE A 89 3.32 4.33 -2.31
N ASP A 90 2.56 5.11 -3.08
CA ASP A 90 1.54 4.63 -4.00
C ASP A 90 1.62 5.34 -5.35
N GLN A 91 0.93 4.78 -6.34
CA GLN A 91 0.67 5.42 -7.63
C GLN A 91 -0.81 5.19 -7.99
N SER A 92 -1.37 6.09 -8.78
CA SER A 92 -2.74 5.98 -9.31
C SER A 92 -2.71 6.17 -10.82
N LYS A 93 -3.83 5.92 -11.52
CA LYS A 93 -3.90 6.05 -12.99
C LYS A 93 -3.43 7.42 -13.51
N ASN A 94 -3.65 8.47 -12.73
CA ASN A 94 -3.32 9.85 -13.11
C ASN A 94 -2.21 10.45 -12.25
N ASP A 95 -1.71 9.71 -11.25
CA ASP A 95 -0.73 10.20 -10.29
C ASP A 95 0.56 9.39 -10.38
N PRO A 96 1.71 10.05 -10.54
CA PRO A 96 3.00 9.36 -10.52
C PRO A 96 3.26 8.74 -9.13
N PRO A 97 4.23 7.80 -9.03
CA PRO A 97 4.66 7.27 -7.75
C PRO A 97 5.05 8.39 -6.78
N GLN A 98 4.34 8.50 -5.67
CA GLN A 98 4.54 9.58 -4.70
C GLN A 98 4.24 9.13 -3.27
N LYS A 99 4.70 9.94 -2.30
CA LYS A 99 4.40 9.75 -0.88
C LYS A 99 3.03 10.36 -0.60
N THR A 100 2.08 9.56 -0.10
CA THR A 100 0.74 10.02 0.29
C THR A 100 0.41 9.65 1.73
N PHE A 101 -0.44 10.45 2.38
CA PHE A 101 -0.86 10.24 3.77
C PHE A 101 -2.24 9.58 3.84
N LYS A 102 -2.39 8.55 4.69
CA LYS A 102 -3.68 7.93 5.00
C LYS A 102 -3.95 8.08 6.51
N GLN A 103 -5.04 8.73 6.86
CA GLN A 103 -5.38 9.09 8.25
C GLN A 103 -5.97 7.92 9.07
N PHE A 104 -5.78 8.00 10.39
CA PHE A 104 -6.52 7.33 11.45
C PHE A 104 -7.44 8.32 12.20
N PRO A 105 -8.62 7.88 12.67
CA PRO A 105 -9.35 6.72 12.16
C PRO A 105 -9.75 6.94 10.68
N GLY A 106 -10.14 5.88 9.98
CA GLY A 106 -10.56 5.97 8.58
C GLY A 106 -9.68 5.17 7.64
N ARG A 107 -9.12 5.80 6.60
CA ARG A 107 -8.59 5.04 5.45
C ARG A 107 -7.43 4.11 5.81
N ALA A 108 -6.58 4.49 6.78
CA ALA A 108 -5.46 3.65 7.21
C ALA A 108 -5.89 2.32 7.87
N GLU A 109 -7.05 2.28 8.54
CA GLU A 109 -7.56 1.09 9.26
C GLU A 109 -8.01 -0.03 8.32
N HIS A 110 -8.27 0.30 7.05
CA HIS A 110 -8.62 -0.69 6.04
C HIS A 110 -7.40 -1.42 5.47
N TYR A 111 -6.18 -0.97 5.78
CA TYR A 111 -4.97 -1.62 5.29
C TYR A 111 -4.53 -2.77 6.21
N SER A 112 -4.09 -3.85 5.58
CA SER A 112 -3.44 -4.97 6.23
C SER A 112 -2.17 -5.33 5.46
N VAL A 113 -1.22 -5.98 6.14
CA VAL A 113 -0.02 -6.52 5.48
C VAL A 113 -0.43 -7.54 4.43
N ILE A 114 0.17 -7.48 3.23
CA ILE A 114 -0.06 -8.48 2.20
C ILE A 114 0.66 -9.78 2.59
N LYS A 115 -0.09 -10.87 2.73
CA LYS A 115 0.47 -12.22 2.81
C LYS A 115 0.28 -12.95 1.49
N ARG A 116 1.29 -13.73 1.11
CA ARG A 116 1.16 -14.71 0.03
C ARG A 116 0.65 -16.04 0.61
N LYS A 117 -0.13 -16.76 -0.19
CA LYS A 117 -0.48 -18.16 0.08
C LYS A 117 0.74 -19.08 0.00
#